data_AF-A0A535IYZ4-F1
#
_entry.id   AF-A0A535IYZ4-F1
#
_cell.length_a   1.000
_cell.length_b   1.000
_cell.length_c   1.000
_cell.angle_alpha   90.00
_cell.angle_beta   90.00
_cell.angle_gamma   90.00
#
_symmetry.space_group_name_H-M   'P 1'
#
loop_
_entity.id
_entity.type
_entity.pdbx_description
1 polymer ?
#
loop_
_entity_poly.entity_id
_entity_poly.type
_entity_poly.pdbx_seq_one_letter_code
_entity_poly.pdbx_strand_id
1 'polypeptide(L)'
;MIRLAEAIETDGGTALATYRDPLGGNWQIFAGLPIDLVEPTPYQRDLSDAHVAKLCSAIDRLGRYLDPMVVVRTDDGHYWTPNGNHRL
;
A
#
# COMPACT_ATOMS: atom_id res chain seq x y z
N MET A 1 -2.50 6.05 -18.29
CA MET A 1 -2.74 4.78 -17.57
C MET A 1 -1.52 3.88 -17.60
N ILE A 2 -0.84 3.74 -18.75
CA ILE A 2 0.34 2.89 -18.97
C ILE A 2 1.54 3.24 -18.06
N ARG A 3 1.81 4.53 -17.79
CA ARG A 3 3.00 4.95 -17.02
C ARG A 3 3.11 4.42 -15.59
N LEU A 4 2.01 4.32 -14.83
CA LEU A 4 2.09 3.87 -13.43
C LEU A 4 2.26 2.36 -13.35
N ALA A 5 1.61 1.59 -14.22
CA ALA A 5 1.79 0.15 -14.29
C ALA A 5 3.25 -0.20 -14.67
N GLU A 6 3.78 0.45 -15.70
CA GLU A 6 5.18 0.30 -16.11
C GLU A 6 6.17 0.71 -15.00
N ALA A 7 5.88 1.80 -14.28
CA ALA A 7 6.70 2.21 -13.16
C ALA A 7 6.71 1.15 -12.05
N ILE A 8 5.53 0.63 -11.67
CA ILE A 8 5.42 -0.46 -10.70
C ILE A 8 6.25 -1.68 -11.11
N GLU A 9 6.17 -2.08 -12.38
CA GLU A 9 6.96 -3.22 -12.89
C GLU A 9 8.46 -2.92 -12.90
N THR A 10 8.85 -1.69 -13.25
CA THR A 10 10.26 -1.24 -13.23
C THR A 10 10.83 -1.23 -11.81
N ASP A 11 10.01 -0.86 -10.83
CA ASP A 11 10.39 -0.85 -9.42
C ASP A 11 10.44 -2.27 -8.81
N GLY A 12 10.07 -3.31 -9.58
CA GLY A 12 10.10 -4.72 -9.16
C GLY A 12 8.78 -5.23 -8.57
N GLY A 13 7.71 -4.46 -8.69
CA GLY A 13 6.35 -4.88 -8.35
C GLY A 13 5.61 -5.54 -9.52
N THR A 14 4.32 -5.81 -9.31
CA THR A 14 3.43 -6.40 -10.31
C THR A 14 2.10 -5.66 -10.32
N ALA A 15 1.70 -5.11 -11.46
CA ALA A 15 0.36 -4.60 -11.67
C ALA A 15 -0.63 -5.76 -11.85
N LEU A 16 -1.65 -5.84 -10.97
CA LEU A 16 -2.60 -6.96 -10.95
C LEU A 16 -3.91 -6.60 -11.66
N ALA A 17 -4.44 -5.41 -11.41
CA ALA A 17 -5.69 -4.94 -12.00
C ALA A 17 -5.78 -3.42 -12.00
N THR A 18 -6.51 -2.89 -12.97
CA THR A 18 -6.91 -1.47 -12.98
C THR A 18 -8.32 -1.33 -12.41
N TYR A 19 -8.50 -0.35 -11.54
CA TYR A 19 -9.79 0.00 -10.95
C TYR A 19 -10.10 1.46 -11.25
N ARG A 20 -11.32 1.74 -11.69
CA ARG A 20 -11.79 3.11 -11.85
C ARG A 20 -12.64 3.47 -10.65
N ASP A 21 -12.18 4.43 -9.86
CA ASP A 21 -12.89 4.83 -8.65
C ASP A 21 -14.27 5.40 -9.02
N PRO A 22 -15.36 4.96 -8.38
CA PRO A 22 -16.72 5.31 -8.80
C PRO A 22 -17.15 6.71 -8.37
N LEU A 23 -16.40 7.35 -7.46
CA LEU A 23 -16.76 8.67 -6.90
C LEU A 23 -16.17 9.81 -7.75
N GLY A 24 -14.87 9.76 -8.02
CA GLY A 24 -14.12 10.75 -8.78
C GLY A 24 -13.72 10.31 -10.19
N GLY A 25 -13.86 9.03 -10.53
CA GLY A 25 -13.54 8.52 -11.88
C GLY A 25 -12.04 8.41 -12.17
N ASN A 26 -11.17 8.52 -11.17
CA ASN A 26 -9.74 8.37 -11.26
C ASN A 26 -9.36 6.89 -11.42
N TRP A 27 -8.23 6.66 -12.08
CA TRP A 27 -7.69 5.33 -12.23
C TRP A 27 -6.76 4.99 -11.07
N GLN A 28 -6.93 3.78 -10.54
CA GLN A 28 -6.09 3.17 -9.52
C GLN A 28 -5.58 1.82 -10.04
N ILE A 29 -4.47 1.35 -9.49
CA ILE A 29 -3.91 0.04 -9.79
C ILE A 29 -3.87 -0.76 -8.49
N PHE A 30 -4.47 -1.95 -8.52
CA PHE A 30 -4.20 -2.97 -7.54
C PHE A 30 -2.89 -3.65 -7.93
N ALA A 31 -1.92 -3.68 -7.01
CA ALA A 31 -0.56 -4.11 -7.31
C ALA A 31 0.06 -4.86 -6.13
N GLY A 32 0.98 -5.78 -6.44
CA GLY A 32 1.99 -6.22 -5.49
C GLY A 32 3.19 -5.29 -5.58
N LEU A 33 3.68 -4.79 -4.45
CA LEU A 33 4.80 -3.86 -4.38
C LEU A 33 5.94 -4.46 -3.55
N PRO A 34 7.22 -4.12 -3.85
CA PRO A 34 8.33 -4.43 -2.97
C PRO A 34 8.14 -3.68 -1.64
N ILE A 35 8.07 -4.42 -0.52
CA ILE A 35 7.78 -3.84 0.79
C ILE A 35 8.82 -2.80 1.21
N ASP A 36 10.09 -2.99 0.82
CA ASP A 36 11.20 -2.08 1.14
C ASP A 36 11.07 -0.70 0.47
N LEU A 37 10.18 -0.56 -0.52
CA LEU A 37 9.87 0.72 -1.17
C LEU A 37 8.61 1.37 -0.59
N VAL A 38 7.90 0.71 0.33
CA VAL A 38 6.69 1.25 0.96
C VAL A 38 7.02 1.86 2.31
N GLU A 39 6.66 3.13 2.49
CA GLU A 39 6.99 3.87 3.70
C GLU A 39 5.83 4.75 4.19
N PRO A 40 5.75 5.05 5.50
CA PRO A 40 4.78 6.00 6.03
C PRO A 40 5.01 7.40 5.46
N THR A 41 3.94 8.19 5.39
CA THR A 41 4.12 9.62 5.09
C THR A 41 4.86 10.33 6.25
N PRO A 42 5.66 11.39 5.97
CA PRO A 42 6.42 12.10 7.02
C PRO A 42 5.57 12.72 8.15
N TYR A 43 4.26 12.81 7.96
CA TYR A 43 3.33 13.47 8.88
C TYR A 43 2.36 12.49 9.56
N GLN A 44 2.61 11.18 9.47
CA GLN A 44 1.79 10.18 10.15
C GLN A 44 2.00 10.18 11.67
N ARG A 45 0.98 9.74 12.40
CA ARG A 45 1.11 9.51 13.85
C ARG A 45 2.06 8.36 14.10
N ASP A 46 2.72 8.44 15.25
CA ASP A 46 3.55 7.36 15.76
C ASP A 46 2.78 6.04 15.84
N LEU A 47 3.52 4.96 15.63
CA LEU A 47 3.01 3.61 15.82
C LEU A 47 2.60 3.41 17.28
N SER A 48 1.61 2.53 17.47
CA SER A 48 1.20 2.08 18.78
C SER A 48 1.44 0.59 18.84
N ASP A 49 2.40 0.16 19.67
CA ASP A 49 2.76 -1.25 19.82
C ASP A 49 1.54 -2.11 20.17
N ALA A 50 0.65 -1.58 21.01
CA ALA A 50 -0.60 -2.26 21.36
C ALA A 50 -1.52 -2.45 20.15
N HIS A 51 -1.62 -1.47 19.25
CA HIS A 51 -2.41 -1.60 18.02
C HIS A 51 -1.76 -2.56 17.03
N VAL A 52 -0.44 -2.53 16.87
CA VAL A 52 0.29 -3.46 16.01
C VAL A 52 0.10 -4.89 16.50
N ALA A 53 0.32 -5.16 17.79
CA ALA A 53 0.16 -6.49 18.37
C ALA A 53 -1.27 -7.04 18.19
N LYS A 54 -2.29 -6.18 18.38
CA LYS A 54 -3.69 -6.55 18.16
C LYS A 54 -3.97 -6.91 16.70
N LEU A 55 -3.41 -6.15 15.76
CA LEU A 55 -3.53 -6.39 14.33
C LEU A 55 -2.85 -7.71 13.92
N CYS A 56 -1.61 -7.95 14.36
CA CYS A 56 -0.88 -9.19 14.11
C CYS A 56 -1.68 -10.40 14.60
N SER A 57 -2.19 -10.35 15.84
CA SER A 57 -3.01 -11.43 16.39
C SER A 57 -4.30 -11.70 15.59
N ALA A 58 -4.93 -10.64 15.06
CA ALA A 58 -6.11 -10.78 14.21
C ALA A 58 -5.77 -11.44 12.86
N ILE A 59 -4.65 -11.06 12.24
CA ILE A 59 -4.15 -11.62 10.99
C ILE A 59 -3.80 -13.10 11.18
N ASP A 60 -3.07 -13.44 12.25
CA ASP A 60 -2.67 -14.82 12.58
C ASP A 60 -3.88 -15.72 12.76
N ARG A 61 -4.87 -15.28 13.54
CA ARG A 61 -6.11 -16.04 13.77
C ARG A 61 -6.88 -16.27 12.48
N LEU A 62 -6.85 -15.32 11.55
CA LEU A 62 -7.56 -15.40 10.28
C LEU A 62 -6.77 -16.16 9.21
N GLY A 63 -5.45 -16.28 9.37
CA GLY A 63 -4.54 -16.87 8.39
C GLY A 63 -4.49 -16.09 7.08
N ARG A 64 -4.84 -14.80 7.09
CA ARG A 64 -4.96 -13.96 5.90
C ARG A 64 -4.66 -12.50 6.23
N TYR A 65 -3.83 -11.89 5.41
CA TYR A 65 -3.56 -10.45 5.41
C TYR A 65 -4.70 -9.75 4.62
N LEU A 66 -5.88 -9.61 5.23
CA LEU A 66 -7.13 -9.23 4.53
C LEU A 66 -7.31 -7.73 4.24
N ASP A 67 -6.25 -6.95 4.10
CA ASP A 67 -6.43 -5.51 3.84
C ASP A 67 -5.32 -4.93 2.96
N PRO A 68 -5.60 -4.66 1.67
CA PRO A 68 -4.64 -3.97 0.82
C PRO A 68 -4.42 -2.54 1.31
N MET A 69 -3.17 -2.08 1.21
CA MET A 69 -2.80 -0.74 1.65
C MET A 69 -3.07 0.29 0.57
N VAL A 70 -3.59 1.46 0.96
CA VAL A 70 -3.62 2.62 0.09
C VAL A 70 -2.22 3.24 0.09
N VAL A 71 -1.64 3.37 -1.10
CA VAL A 71 -0.33 3.97 -1.30
C VAL A 71 -0.34 4.90 -2.50
N VAL A 72 0.58 5.86 -2.51
CA VAL A 72 0.83 6.77 -3.62
C VAL A 72 2.31 6.67 -3.98
N ARG A 73 2.61 6.39 -5.25
CA ARG A 73 3.99 6.41 -5.74
C ARG A 73 4.50 7.85 -5.77
N THR A 74 5.68 8.08 -5.23
CA THR A 74 6.38 9.37 -5.26
C THR A 74 7.26 9.49 -6.50
N ASP A 75 7.77 10.70 -6.75
CA ASP A 75 8.62 10.98 -7.92
C ASP A 75 9.99 10.28 -7.84
N ASP A 76 10.46 9.95 -6.64
CA ASP A 76 11.72 9.24 -6.36
C ASP A 76 11.59 7.71 -6.35
N GLY A 77 10.39 7.16 -6.60
CA GLY A 77 10.18 5.71 -6.74
C GLY A 77 9.79 4.98 -5.46
N HIS A 78 9.61 5.70 -4.36
CA HIS A 78 9.00 5.16 -3.15
C HIS A 78 7.46 5.16 -3.23
N TYR A 79 6.83 4.50 -2.27
CA TYR A 79 5.38 4.40 -2.14
C TYR A 79 4.95 4.83 -0.76
N TRP A 80 4.31 5.99 -0.68
CA TRP A 80 3.83 6.52 0.59
C TRP A 80 2.48 5.96 0.97
N THR A 81 2.35 5.39 2.17
CA THR A 81 1.07 5.01 2.75
C THR A 81 0.51 6.11 3.67
N PRO A 82 -0.51 6.88 3.25
CA PRO A 82 -1.14 7.87 4.14
C PRO A 82 -1.99 7.20 5.23
N ASN A 83 -2.45 5.97 5.01
CA ASN A 83 -3.20 5.17 5.97
C ASN A 83 -2.82 3.69 5.84
N GLY A 84 -1.97 3.23 6.76
CA GLY A 84 -1.49 1.86 6.73
C GLY A 84 -0.21 1.60 7.53
N ASN A 85 0.37 2.61 8.20
CA ASN A 85 1.64 2.44 8.92
C ASN A 85 1.66 1.25 9.88
N HIS A 86 0.57 0.98 10.63
CA HIS A 86 0.49 -0.17 11.53
C HIS A 86 0.53 -1.55 10.85
N ARG A 87 0.47 -1.60 9.52
CA ARG A 87 0.49 -2.82 8.70
C ARG A 87 1.83 -3.07 8.01
N LEU A 88 2.72 -2.07 7.94
CA LEU A 88 4.12 -2.23 7.57
C LEU A 88 4.87 -2.91 8.72
#